data_AF-A0A5D2D5G8-F1
#
_entry.id   AF-A0A5D2D5G8-F1
#
_cell.length_a   1.000
_cell.length_b   1.000
_cell.length_c   1.000
_cell.angle_alpha   90.00
_cell.angle_beta   90.00
_cell.angle_gamma   90.00
#
_symmetry.space_group_name_H-M   'P 1'
#
loop_
_entity.id
_entity.type
_entity.pdbx_description
1 polymer ?
#
loop_
_entity_poly.entity_id
_entity_poly.type
_entity_poly.pdbx_seq_one_letter_code
_entity_poly.pdbx_strand_id
1 'polypeptide(L)'
;MASKHIIEKCNAQFRSLNPTKLRVAKQMNNWCVKTLSQGRNEILSWFWWQTQKGKQGIYWCSWKTLCFGKEDGGMEFWNFAKFNLALLAKQGWQLMEHPNSLLARTLKAKYFPNTNFIQSKLGNYLSYTWRSVWAMKNILLKGMVWRVGKGDNILIW
;
A
#
# COMPACT_ATOMS: atom_id res chain seq x y z
N MET A 1 -12.02 -6.88 32.21
CA MET A 1 -10.74 -7.44 32.71
C MET A 1 -9.96 -8.19 31.62
N ALA A 2 -10.61 -9.00 30.76
CA ALA A 2 -9.93 -9.75 29.68
C ALA A 2 -9.21 -8.88 28.62
N SER A 3 -9.74 -7.71 28.25
CA SER A 3 -9.15 -6.84 27.21
C SER A 3 -7.79 -6.24 27.62
N LYS A 4 -7.60 -5.85 28.88
CA LYS A 4 -6.31 -5.35 29.38
C LYS A 4 -5.21 -6.42 29.34
N HIS A 5 -5.53 -7.65 29.74
CA HIS A 5 -4.61 -8.79 29.70
C HIS A 5 -4.16 -9.14 28.28
N ILE A 6 -5.06 -9.02 27.30
CA ILE A 6 -4.76 -9.26 25.89
C ILE A 6 -3.79 -8.18 25.36
N ILE A 7 -4.05 -6.91 25.66
CA ILE A 7 -3.18 -5.80 25.28
C ILE A 7 -1.80 -5.95 25.92
N GLU A 8 -1.75 -6.35 27.19
CA GLU A 8 -0.52 -6.52 27.95
C GLU A 8 0.33 -7.69 27.43
N LYS A 9 -0.29 -8.83 27.09
CA LYS A 9 0.38 -9.94 26.39
C LYS A 9 0.89 -9.54 25.01
N CYS A 10 0.11 -8.77 24.27
CA CYS A 10 0.50 -8.26 22.96
C CYS A 10 1.72 -7.32 23.06
N ASN A 11 1.72 -6.44 24.05
CA ASN A 11 2.83 -5.54 24.36
C ASN A 11 4.08 -6.29 24.85
N ALA A 12 3.92 -7.37 25.64
CA ALA A 12 5.03 -8.20 26.07
C ALA A 12 5.72 -8.91 24.88
N GLN A 13 4.94 -9.39 23.91
CA GLN A 13 5.47 -9.98 22.69
C GLN A 13 6.21 -8.94 21.83
N PHE A 14 5.73 -7.70 21.77
CA PHE A 14 6.45 -6.60 21.13
C PHE A 14 7.79 -6.29 21.82
N ARG A 15 7.83 -6.25 23.17
CA ARG A 15 9.07 -6.06 23.92
C ARG A 15 10.09 -7.18 23.65
N SER A 16 9.63 -8.42 23.48
CA SER A 16 10.50 -9.56 23.13
C SER A 16 11.15 -9.47 21.74
N LEU A 17 10.58 -8.66 20.82
CA LEU A 17 11.08 -8.46 19.46
C LEU A 17 12.14 -7.35 19.34
N ASN A 18 12.21 -6.41 20.29
CA ASN A 18 13.20 -5.32 20.31
C ASN A 18 14.68 -5.76 20.32
N PRO A 19 15.10 -6.85 21.01
CA PRO A 19 16.47 -7.37 20.92
C PRO A 19 16.75 -8.23 19.67
N THR A 20 15.78 -8.47 18.79
CA THR A 20 15.92 -9.29 17.56
C THR A 20 15.70 -8.48 16.28
N LYS A 21 16.30 -7.29 16.19
CA LYS A 21 16.29 -6.44 14.97
C LYS A 21 16.68 -7.21 13.69
N LEU A 22 17.55 -8.21 13.80
CA LEU A 22 17.99 -9.07 12.68
C LEU A 22 16.86 -9.96 12.10
N ARG A 23 15.97 -10.46 12.98
CA ARG A 23 14.85 -11.33 12.58
C ARG A 23 13.75 -10.52 11.90
N VAL A 24 13.48 -9.31 12.40
CA VAL A 24 12.56 -8.35 11.78
C VAL A 24 13.07 -7.91 10.41
N ALA A 25 14.35 -7.59 10.25
CA ALA A 25 14.94 -7.24 8.95
C ALA A 25 14.89 -8.40 7.94
N LYS A 26 15.19 -9.63 8.37
CA LYS A 26 15.09 -10.84 7.53
C LYS A 26 13.63 -11.17 7.16
N GLN A 27 12.68 -10.90 8.06
CA GLN A 27 11.25 -11.02 7.78
C GLN A 27 10.76 -9.92 6.83
N MET A 28 11.14 -8.65 7.02
CA MET A 28 10.81 -7.54 6.11
C MET A 28 11.35 -7.76 4.69
N ASN A 29 12.54 -8.34 4.52
CA ASN A 29 13.01 -8.71 3.17
C ASN A 29 12.16 -9.82 2.53
N ASN A 30 11.67 -10.76 3.33
CA ASN A 30 10.71 -11.77 2.86
C ASN A 30 9.32 -11.18 2.55
N TRP A 31 8.99 -9.99 3.10
CA TRP A 31 7.73 -9.27 2.85
C TRP A 31 7.68 -8.60 1.48
N CYS A 32 8.81 -8.16 0.93
CA CYS A 32 8.84 -7.44 -0.35
C CYS A 32 8.43 -8.35 -1.54
N VAL A 33 8.67 -9.66 -1.45
CA VAL A 33 8.47 -10.60 -2.56
C VAL A 33 7.04 -11.15 -2.64
N LYS A 34 6.35 -11.33 -1.50
CA LYS A 34 5.03 -12.00 -1.47
C LYS A 34 3.81 -11.06 -1.45
N THR A 35 3.98 -9.80 -1.05
CA THR A 35 2.84 -8.97 -0.59
C THR A 35 2.29 -7.98 -1.64
N LEU A 36 2.73 -8.09 -2.90
CA LEU A 36 2.32 -7.15 -3.95
C LEU A 36 1.04 -7.54 -4.69
N SER A 37 0.58 -8.80 -4.64
CA SER A 37 -0.57 -9.23 -5.45
C SER A 37 -1.92 -9.23 -4.73
N GLN A 38 -1.96 -9.45 -3.41
CA GLN A 38 -3.21 -9.49 -2.64
C GLN A 38 -2.97 -8.92 -1.23
N GLY A 39 -3.16 -7.61 -1.07
CA GLY A 39 -3.09 -6.94 0.23
C GLY A 39 -4.23 -7.34 1.18
N ARG A 40 -4.24 -8.60 1.63
CA ARG A 40 -5.19 -9.11 2.63
C ARG A 40 -4.54 -9.00 4.01
N ASN A 41 -5.15 -8.19 4.87
CA ASN A 41 -4.79 -8.07 6.29
C ASN A 41 -4.76 -9.44 6.99
N GLU A 42 -5.48 -10.44 6.49
CA GLU A 42 -5.53 -11.80 7.03
C GLU A 42 -4.21 -12.56 6.88
N ILE A 43 -3.53 -12.44 5.74
CA ILE A 43 -2.22 -13.11 5.51
C ILE A 43 -1.17 -12.49 6.43
N LEU A 44 -1.22 -11.17 6.58
CA LEU A 44 -0.35 -10.43 7.49
C LEU A 44 -0.62 -10.77 8.95
N SER A 45 -1.89 -10.82 9.33
CA SER A 45 -2.29 -11.23 10.66
C SER A 45 -1.86 -12.67 10.95
N TRP A 46 -2.04 -13.58 9.99
CA TRP A 46 -1.56 -14.96 10.11
C TRP A 46 -0.06 -15.00 10.31
N PHE A 47 0.68 -14.33 9.43
CA PHE A 47 2.14 -14.27 9.48
C PHE A 47 2.65 -13.68 10.80
N TRP A 48 2.02 -12.60 11.27
CA TRP A 48 2.39 -11.88 12.48
C TRP A 48 2.15 -12.71 13.74
N TRP A 49 1.01 -13.40 13.80
CA TRP A 49 0.67 -14.25 14.93
C TRP A 49 1.31 -15.63 14.85
N GLN A 50 1.88 -16.02 13.70
CA GLN A 50 2.53 -17.31 13.52
C GLN A 50 3.78 -17.43 14.39
N THR A 51 3.72 -18.36 15.35
CA THR A 51 4.82 -18.68 16.26
C THR A 51 5.69 -19.83 15.75
N GLN A 52 5.13 -20.81 15.03
CA GLN A 52 5.84 -21.96 14.46
C GLN A 52 5.36 -22.28 13.03
N LYS A 53 6.24 -22.79 12.16
CA LYS A 53 5.86 -23.26 10.82
C LYS A 53 4.82 -24.38 10.94
N GLY A 54 3.70 -24.24 10.22
CA GLY A 54 2.64 -25.25 10.16
C GLY A 54 1.62 -25.23 11.30
N LYS A 55 1.79 -24.39 12.33
CA LYS A 55 0.78 -24.19 13.39
C LYS A 55 0.14 -22.81 13.25
N GLN A 56 -1.19 -22.75 13.37
CA GLN A 56 -1.92 -21.49 13.43
C GLN A 56 -1.58 -20.78 14.73
N GLY A 57 -1.08 -19.55 14.62
CA GLY A 57 -0.83 -18.69 15.78
C GLY A 57 -2.13 -18.25 16.45
N ILE A 58 -2.07 -17.93 17.74
CA ILE A 58 -3.22 -17.36 18.45
C ILE A 58 -3.41 -15.90 18.01
N TYR A 59 -4.56 -15.60 17.43
CA TYR A 59 -4.94 -14.23 17.04
C TYR A 59 -5.42 -13.48 18.28
N TRP A 60 -4.52 -12.76 18.94
CA TRP A 60 -4.84 -11.98 20.13
C TRP A 60 -5.64 -10.72 19.80
N CYS A 61 -5.29 -10.06 18.70
CA CYS A 61 -5.97 -8.86 18.22
C CYS A 61 -6.18 -8.93 16.71
N SER A 62 -7.29 -8.36 16.24
CA SER A 62 -7.51 -8.18 14.81
C SER A 62 -6.50 -7.17 14.24
N TRP A 63 -6.04 -7.38 13.01
CA TRP A 63 -5.16 -6.42 12.33
C TRP A 63 -5.77 -5.02 12.24
N LYS A 64 -7.11 -4.94 12.12
CA LYS A 64 -7.85 -3.68 12.11
C LYS A 64 -7.67 -2.91 13.42
N THR A 65 -7.69 -3.61 14.55
CA THR A 65 -7.45 -3.03 15.88
C THR A 65 -6.00 -2.55 16.04
N LEU A 66 -5.04 -3.30 15.50
CA LEU A 66 -3.62 -2.89 15.52
C LEU A 66 -3.38 -1.59 14.74
N CYS A 67 -4.20 -1.30 13.73
CA CYS A 67 -4.07 -0.10 12.91
C CYS A 67 -4.60 1.19 13.56
N PHE A 68 -5.27 1.11 14.72
CA PHE A 68 -5.75 2.30 15.42
C PHE A 68 -4.60 3.05 16.11
N GLY A 69 -4.84 4.33 16.43
CA GLY A 69 -3.92 5.14 17.22
C GLY A 69 -3.70 4.55 18.62
N LYS A 70 -2.60 4.91 19.28
CA LYS A 70 -2.34 4.43 20.65
C LYS A 70 -3.42 4.89 21.62
N GLU A 71 -3.94 6.09 21.41
CA GLU A 71 -5.07 6.70 22.11
C GLU A 71 -6.36 5.88 22.02
N ASP A 72 -6.56 5.17 20.90
CA ASP A 72 -7.73 4.32 20.64
C ASP A 72 -7.48 2.84 21.01
N GLY A 73 -6.36 2.54 21.69
CA GLY A 73 -5.97 1.18 22.08
C GLY A 73 -5.36 0.34 20.94
N GLY A 74 -4.95 0.99 19.85
CA GLY A 74 -4.19 0.37 18.76
C GLY A 74 -2.67 0.53 18.90
N MET A 75 -1.94 0.09 17.88
CA MET A 75 -0.47 0.08 17.84
C MET A 75 0.08 0.93 16.69
N GLU A 76 -0.75 1.77 16.06
CA GLU A 76 -0.42 2.64 14.93
C GLU A 76 0.13 1.89 13.71
N PHE A 77 -0.21 0.61 13.58
CA PHE A 77 0.19 -0.17 12.42
C PHE A 77 -0.45 0.40 11.16
N TRP A 78 0.28 0.36 10.05
CA TRP A 78 -0.27 0.85 8.80
C TRP A 78 -1.33 -0.10 8.27
N ASN A 79 -2.48 0.47 7.91
CA ASN A 79 -3.47 -0.26 7.16
C ASN A 79 -2.91 -0.56 5.76
N PHE A 80 -2.65 -1.83 5.48
CA PHE A 80 -1.99 -2.24 4.23
C PHE A 80 -2.82 -1.97 2.98
N ALA A 81 -4.15 -1.97 3.10
CA ALA A 81 -5.00 -1.55 1.98
C ALA A 81 -4.75 -0.07 1.64
N LYS A 82 -4.69 0.80 2.66
CA LYS A 82 -4.36 2.23 2.48
C LYS A 82 -2.91 2.43 2.02
N PHE A 83 -1.98 1.66 2.55
CA PHE A 83 -0.57 1.73 2.16
C PHE A 83 -0.34 1.31 0.71
N ASN A 84 -0.92 0.18 0.27
CA ASN A 84 -0.85 -0.27 -1.12
C ASN A 84 -1.52 0.74 -2.06
N LEU A 85 -2.63 1.33 -1.62
CA LEU A 85 -3.30 2.40 -2.36
C LEU A 85 -2.36 3.60 -2.55
N ALA A 86 -1.67 4.03 -1.49
CA ALA A 86 -0.69 5.11 -1.56
C ALA A 86 0.53 4.76 -2.44
N LEU A 87 0.99 3.50 -2.41
CA LEU A 87 2.06 3.03 -3.30
C LEU A 87 1.63 3.07 -4.76
N LEU A 88 0.42 2.58 -5.08
CA LEU A 88 -0.15 2.70 -6.42
C LEU A 88 -0.32 4.16 -6.83
N ALA A 89 -0.69 5.04 -5.89
CA ALA A 89 -0.80 6.48 -6.15
C ALA A 89 0.55 7.06 -6.55
N LYS A 90 1.58 6.73 -5.78
CA LYS A 90 2.95 7.14 -6.05
C LYS A 90 3.43 6.63 -7.42
N GLN A 91 3.13 5.39 -7.77
CA GLN A 91 3.47 4.85 -9.10
C GLN A 91 2.72 5.58 -10.23
N GLY A 92 1.41 5.83 -10.07
CA GLY A 92 0.63 6.59 -11.03
C GLY A 92 1.14 8.04 -11.19
N TRP A 93 1.56 8.66 -10.09
CA TRP A 93 2.19 9.98 -10.08
C TRP A 93 3.53 9.98 -10.84
N GLN A 94 4.40 9.01 -10.59
CA GLN A 94 5.68 8.88 -11.29
C GLN A 94 5.50 8.68 -12.81
N LEU A 95 4.43 7.99 -13.24
CA LEU A 95 4.09 7.89 -14.66
C LEU A 95 3.83 9.25 -15.31
N MET A 96 3.31 10.20 -14.56
CA MET A 96 2.99 11.55 -15.02
C MET A 96 4.21 12.48 -14.95
N GLU A 97 4.96 12.41 -13.85
CA GLU A 97 6.12 13.28 -13.61
C GLU A 97 7.34 12.88 -14.47
N HIS A 98 7.51 11.58 -14.75
CA HIS A 98 8.64 11.05 -15.50
C HIS A 98 8.20 10.22 -16.72
N PRO A 99 7.62 10.87 -17.75
CA PRO A 99 7.09 10.18 -18.94
C PRO A 99 8.18 9.46 -19.75
N ASN A 100 9.44 9.87 -19.60
CA ASN A 100 10.58 9.30 -20.31
C ASN A 100 11.18 8.06 -19.62
N SER A 101 10.71 7.71 -18.41
CA SER A 101 11.17 6.50 -17.73
C SER A 101 10.80 5.24 -18.53
N LEU A 102 11.62 4.19 -18.42
CA LEU A 102 11.35 2.91 -19.12
C LEU A 102 9.95 2.37 -18.77
N LEU A 103 9.56 2.47 -17.49
CA LEU A 103 8.24 2.06 -17.02
C LEU A 103 7.12 2.88 -17.68
N ALA A 104 7.24 4.21 -17.71
CA ALA A 104 6.23 5.06 -18.33
C ALA A 104 6.12 4.82 -19.84
N ARG A 105 7.25 4.67 -20.55
CA ARG A 105 7.28 4.39 -21.99
C ARG A 105 6.66 3.04 -22.33
N THR A 106 7.00 1.99 -21.58
CA THR A 106 6.46 0.64 -21.79
C THR A 106 4.96 0.58 -21.49
N LEU A 107 4.50 1.21 -20.41
CA LEU A 107 3.08 1.28 -20.08
C LEU A 107 2.30 2.14 -21.08
N LYS A 108 2.87 3.28 -21.53
CA LYS A 108 2.26 4.12 -22.56
C LYS A 108 2.09 3.35 -23.86
N ALA A 109 3.15 2.73 -24.36
CA ALA A 109 3.11 1.95 -25.61
C ALA A 109 2.07 0.83 -25.56
N LYS A 110 1.89 0.19 -24.41
CA LYS A 110 0.97 -0.94 -24.25
C LYS A 110 -0.49 -0.54 -24.00
N TYR A 111 -0.72 0.49 -23.17
CA TYR A 111 -2.06 0.77 -22.63
C TYR A 111 -2.66 2.10 -23.08
N PHE A 112 -1.84 3.09 -23.44
CA PHE A 112 -2.32 4.42 -23.82
C PHE A 112 -1.39 5.14 -24.82
N PRO A 113 -1.14 4.55 -26.02
CA PRO A 113 -0.09 5.03 -26.92
C PRO A 113 -0.32 6.47 -27.40
N ASN A 114 -1.57 6.82 -27.69
CA ASN A 114 -1.95 8.11 -28.30
C ASN A 114 -2.47 9.13 -27.28
N THR A 115 -2.46 8.84 -25.98
CA THR A 115 -3.04 9.70 -24.96
C THR A 115 -2.11 9.86 -23.76
N ASN A 116 -2.51 10.70 -22.81
CA ASN A 116 -1.82 10.85 -21.52
C ASN A 116 -2.44 9.94 -20.46
N PHE A 117 -1.69 9.64 -19.40
CA PHE A 117 -2.18 8.77 -18.31
C PHE A 117 -3.54 9.24 -17.75
N ILE A 118 -3.73 10.54 -17.56
CA ILE A 118 -4.99 11.14 -17.10
C ILE A 118 -6.16 10.90 -18.07
N GLN A 119 -5.91 10.95 -19.38
CA GLN A 119 -6.92 10.74 -20.41
C GLN A 119 -7.08 9.27 -20.81
N SER A 120 -6.23 8.38 -20.29
CA SER A 120 -6.27 6.96 -20.61
C SER A 120 -7.60 6.32 -20.19
N LYS A 121 -8.14 5.46 -21.07
CA LYS A 121 -9.30 4.62 -20.80
C LYS A 121 -8.83 3.26 -20.29
N LEU A 122 -9.66 2.62 -19.47
CA LEU A 122 -9.32 1.31 -18.91
C LEU A 122 -9.11 0.28 -20.02
N GLY A 123 -10.00 0.18 -21.02
CA GLY A 123 -9.89 -0.76 -22.14
C GLY A 123 -10.35 -2.19 -21.77
N ASN A 124 -10.31 -3.13 -22.74
CA ASN A 124 -10.87 -4.48 -22.57
C ASN A 124 -9.85 -5.57 -22.17
N TYR A 125 -8.55 -5.40 -22.44
CA TYR A 125 -7.54 -6.44 -22.23
C TYR A 125 -6.47 -5.99 -21.23
N LEU A 126 -6.62 -6.36 -19.96
CA LEU A 126 -5.86 -5.71 -18.89
C LEU A 126 -5.23 -6.67 -17.90
N SER A 127 -3.92 -6.56 -17.79
CA SER A 127 -3.17 -7.11 -16.67
C SER A 127 -3.74 -6.57 -15.36
N TYR A 128 -3.66 -7.39 -14.32
CA TYR A 128 -4.09 -6.99 -12.98
C TYR A 128 -3.37 -5.71 -12.53
N THR A 129 -2.07 -5.63 -12.80
CA THR A 129 -1.23 -4.47 -12.49
C THR A 129 -1.76 -3.18 -13.11
N TRP A 130 -2.13 -3.20 -14.40
CA TRP A 130 -2.65 -2.00 -15.06
C TRP A 130 -4.01 -1.58 -14.50
N ARG A 131 -4.91 -2.53 -14.20
CA ARG A 131 -6.18 -2.22 -13.52
C ARG A 131 -5.95 -1.52 -12.19
N SER A 132 -4.98 -1.99 -11.39
CA SER A 132 -4.65 -1.38 -10.10
C SER A 132 -4.06 0.03 -10.23
N VAL A 133 -3.15 0.24 -11.18
CA VAL A 133 -2.57 1.58 -11.45
C VAL A 133 -3.64 2.52 -12.02
N TRP A 134 -4.49 2.04 -12.93
CA TRP A 134 -5.55 2.85 -13.53
C TRP A 134 -6.66 3.20 -12.54
N ALA A 135 -7.07 2.27 -11.66
CA ALA A 135 -8.03 2.55 -10.60
C ALA A 135 -7.58 3.72 -9.71
N MET A 136 -6.26 3.90 -9.59
CA MET A 136 -5.67 4.96 -8.82
C MET A 136 -5.69 6.34 -9.48
N LYS A 137 -5.90 6.39 -10.79
CA LYS A 137 -6.10 7.63 -11.54
C LYS A 137 -7.16 8.52 -10.89
N ASN A 138 -8.28 7.95 -10.46
CA ASN A 138 -9.38 8.72 -9.87
C ASN A 138 -9.00 9.34 -8.51
N ILE A 139 -8.19 8.64 -7.71
CA ILE A 139 -7.75 9.15 -6.41
C ILE A 139 -6.68 10.23 -6.59
N LEU A 140 -5.77 10.03 -7.55
CA LEU A 140 -4.83 11.07 -7.96
C LEU A 140 -5.57 12.33 -8.42
N LEU A 141 -6.55 12.21 -9.33
CA LEU A 141 -7.34 13.35 -9.80
C LEU A 141 -8.05 14.11 -8.67
N LYS A 142 -8.52 13.42 -7.64
CA LYS A 142 -9.13 14.05 -6.46
C LYS A 142 -8.12 14.77 -5.57
N GLY A 143 -6.89 14.27 -5.48
CA GLY A 143 -5.82 14.86 -4.67
C GLY A 143 -4.96 15.88 -5.40
N MET A 144 -5.07 15.96 -6.72
CA MET A 144 -4.32 16.89 -7.55
C MET A 144 -4.95 18.28 -7.48
N VAL A 145 -4.17 19.24 -7.02
CA VAL A 145 -4.51 20.66 -7.14
C VAL A 145 -3.82 21.20 -8.38
N TRP A 146 -4.60 21.75 -9.30
CA TRP A 146 -4.04 22.46 -10.45
C TRP A 146 -3.53 23.82 -9.97
N ARG A 147 -2.21 24.03 -10.10
CA ARG A 147 -1.59 25.32 -9.82
C ARG A 147 -1.30 26.02 -11.14
N VAL A 148 -1.89 27.20 -11.32
CA VAL A 148 -1.58 28.10 -12.44
C VAL A 148 -0.11 28.48 -12.37
N GLY A 149 0.64 28.12 -13.41
CA GLY A 149 2.01 28.60 -13.61
C GLY A 149 2.03 29.93 -14.37
N LYS A 150 2.91 30.05 -15.36
CA LYS A 150 3.21 31.30 -16.08
C LYS A 150 2.10 31.82 -17.01
N GLY A 151 0.88 31.29 -16.96
CA GLY A 151 -0.25 31.75 -17.79
C GLY A 151 -0.23 31.31 -19.26
N ASP A 152 0.94 30.98 -19.82
CA ASP A 152 1.13 30.72 -21.26
C ASP A 152 0.31 29.54 -21.85
N ASN A 153 -0.18 28.62 -21.01
CA ASN A 153 -0.98 27.47 -21.43
C ASN A 153 -2.44 27.53 -20.95
N ILE A 154 -2.90 28.70 -20.50
CA ILE A 154 -4.27 28.89 -20.03
C ILE A 154 -5.04 29.62 -21.12
N LEU A 155 -5.89 28.89 -21.84
CA LEU A 155 -6.87 29.47 -22.74
C LEU A 155 -7.98 30.10 -21.88
N ILE A 156 -7.88 31.40 -21.65
CA ILE A 156 -8.95 32.22 -21.08
C ILE A 156 -9.69 32.82 -22.29
N TRP A 157 -11.00 32.57 -22.38
CA TRP A 157 -11.86 33.06 -23.46
C TRP A 157 -12.22 34.53 -23.25
#